data_AF-V8AN02-F1
#
_entry.id   AF-V8AN02-F1
#
_cell.length_a   1.000
_cell.length_b   1.000
_cell.length_c   1.000
_cell.angle_alpha   90.00
_cell.angle_beta   90.00
_cell.angle_gamma   90.00
#
_symmetry.space_group_name_H-M   'P 1'
#
loop_
_entity.id
_entity.type
_entity.pdbx_description
1 polymer ?
#
loop_
_entity_poly.entity_id
_entity_poly.type
_entity_poly.pdbx_seq_one_letter_code
_entity_poly.pdbx_strand_id
1 'polypeptide(L)'
;MGGGNHLIIRNNALRNVSWNAQEGVLTSWYGQLEPAVQAMVQPVANSFTTGEVVDASVTLSGGARWLPNNLEGAVAADLTQVVPGGTARAFALSLADVTRLSGPGLGFPNHAQRGSVALGWWWLRTPAPGTHAWCVGADGGSSGGWTRTFSTINGGVRPALIINQAN
;
A
#
# COMPACT_ATOMS: atom_id res chain seq x y z
N MET A 1 -8.89 -5.45 12.26
CA MET A 1 -10.00 -4.62 11.73
C MET A 1 -11.27 -5.15 12.38
N GLY A 2 -11.98 -4.33 13.14
CA GLY A 2 -13.25 -4.72 13.79
C GLY A 2 -14.45 -4.02 13.15
N GLY A 3 -15.67 -4.40 13.54
CA GLY A 3 -16.89 -3.69 13.19
C GLY A 3 -17.43 -3.91 11.77
N GLY A 4 -17.21 -5.08 11.17
CA GLY A 4 -17.71 -5.39 9.81
C GLY A 4 -16.91 -4.74 8.66
N ASN A 5 -15.75 -4.16 8.98
CA ASN A 5 -14.89 -3.50 7.98
C ASN A 5 -14.05 -4.52 7.21
N HIS A 6 -13.98 -4.35 5.89
CA HIS A 6 -13.19 -5.17 4.98
C HIS A 6 -12.16 -4.31 4.23
N LEU A 7 -10.91 -4.78 4.17
CA LEU A 7 -9.88 -4.19 3.32
C LEU A 7 -9.96 -4.81 1.92
N ILE A 8 -10.18 -3.96 0.91
CA ILE A 8 -10.14 -4.32 -0.49
C ILE A 8 -8.86 -3.77 -1.09
N ILE A 9 -8.11 -4.62 -1.80
CA ILE A 9 -6.90 -4.23 -2.53
C ILE A 9 -7.15 -4.56 -3.99
N ARG A 10 -6.99 -3.58 -4.88
CA ARG A 10 -7.19 -3.80 -6.32
C ARG A 10 -6.28 -4.92 -6.81
N ASN A 11 -6.80 -5.81 -7.66
CA ASN A 11 -6.01 -6.94 -8.18
C ASN A 11 -4.76 -6.50 -8.95
N ASN A 12 -4.88 -5.47 -9.79
CA ASN A 12 -3.78 -4.95 -10.61
C ASN A 12 -3.33 -3.58 -10.13
N ALA A 13 -2.07 -3.23 -10.39
CA ALA A 13 -1.59 -1.86 -10.28
C ALA A 13 -2.18 -0.98 -11.42
N LEU A 14 -2.42 0.29 -11.13
CA LEU A 14 -2.59 1.35 -12.13
C LEU A 14 -1.18 1.66 -12.67
N ARG A 15 -0.97 1.40 -13.96
CA ARG A 15 0.35 1.43 -14.62
C ARG A 15 0.79 2.85 -14.98
N ASN A 16 2.09 3.03 -15.22
CA ASN A 16 2.68 4.31 -15.62
C ASN A 16 2.42 5.42 -14.58
N VAL A 17 2.50 5.06 -13.29
CA VAL A 17 2.34 6.00 -12.18
C VAL A 17 3.62 6.06 -11.37
N SER A 18 4.17 7.26 -11.20
CA SER A 18 5.29 7.50 -10.31
C SER A 18 4.82 7.62 -8.86
N TRP A 19 5.73 7.44 -7.91
CA TRP A 19 5.41 7.58 -6.48
C TRP A 19 4.91 9.00 -6.17
N ASN A 20 5.51 10.02 -6.79
CA ASN A 20 5.10 11.42 -6.63
C ASN A 20 3.67 11.70 -7.14
N ALA A 21 3.21 10.95 -8.15
CA ALA A 21 1.89 11.11 -8.74
C ALA A 21 0.81 10.25 -8.05
N GLN A 22 1.19 9.35 -7.14
CA GLN A 22 0.31 8.30 -6.62
C GLN A 22 -0.99 8.86 -6.02
N GLU A 23 -0.89 9.95 -5.26
CA GLU A 23 -2.01 10.52 -4.50
C GLU A 23 -3.08 11.10 -5.44
N GLY A 24 -2.63 11.82 -6.47
CA GLY A 24 -3.53 12.34 -7.51
C GLY A 24 -4.24 11.21 -8.26
N VAL A 25 -3.50 10.17 -8.65
CA VAL A 25 -4.08 9.02 -9.36
C VAL A 25 -5.07 8.25 -8.50
N LEU A 26 -4.76 8.01 -7.23
CA LEU A 26 -5.67 7.36 -6.27
C LEU A 26 -6.96 8.17 -6.09
N THR A 27 -6.84 9.49 -5.99
CA THR A 27 -7.98 10.41 -5.87
C THR A 27 -8.86 10.36 -7.12
N SER A 28 -8.28 10.45 -8.31
CA SER A 28 -9.02 10.32 -9.57
C SER A 28 -9.68 8.95 -9.73
N TRP A 29 -8.97 7.88 -9.40
CA TRP A 29 -9.52 6.51 -9.46
C TRP A 29 -10.70 6.34 -8.50
N TYR A 30 -10.60 6.84 -7.28
CA TYR A 30 -11.68 6.82 -6.30
C TYR A 30 -12.93 7.57 -6.79
N GLY A 31 -12.75 8.78 -7.34
CA GLY A 31 -13.85 9.59 -7.87
C GLY A 31 -14.58 8.98 -9.06
N GLN A 32 -13.98 7.99 -9.73
CA GLN A 32 -14.59 7.23 -10.83
C GLN A 32 -15.34 5.97 -10.36
N LEU A 33 -15.24 5.60 -9.09
CA LEU A 33 -16.02 4.47 -8.55
C LEU A 33 -17.50 4.80 -8.56
N GLU A 34 -18.33 3.78 -8.68
CA GLU A 34 -19.78 3.93 -8.56
C GLU A 34 -20.14 4.60 -7.21
N PRO A 35 -21.10 5.54 -7.17
CA PRO A 35 -21.53 6.18 -5.93
C PRO A 35 -21.87 5.20 -4.80
N ALA A 36 -22.47 4.05 -5.12
CA ALA A 36 -22.77 3.01 -4.13
C ALA A 36 -21.49 2.46 -3.49
N VAL A 37 -20.43 2.27 -4.27
CA VAL A 37 -19.12 1.84 -3.74
C VAL A 37 -18.51 2.94 -2.89
N GLN A 38 -18.57 4.20 -3.33
CA GLN A 38 -18.08 5.33 -2.53
C GLN A 38 -18.80 5.44 -1.19
N ALA A 39 -20.12 5.20 -1.14
CA ALA A 39 -20.92 5.23 0.08
C ALA A 39 -20.53 4.14 1.11
N MET A 40 -20.04 2.99 0.64
CA MET A 40 -19.55 1.91 1.52
C MET A 40 -18.14 2.19 2.07
N VAL A 41 -17.39 3.12 1.47
CA VAL A 41 -15.98 3.36 1.82
C VAL A 41 -15.90 4.10 3.15
N GLN A 42 -15.10 3.52 4.04
CA GLN A 42 -14.88 4.05 5.38
C GLN A 42 -13.81 5.14 5.36
N PRO A 43 -13.94 6.15 6.23
CA PRO A 43 -12.97 7.21 6.33
C PRO A 43 -11.64 6.70 6.87
N VAL A 44 -10.55 7.08 6.22
CA VAL A 44 -9.17 6.91 6.71
C VAL A 44 -8.57 8.28 7.03
N ALA A 45 -7.37 8.32 7.59
CA ALA A 45 -6.70 9.57 7.93
C ALA A 45 -6.64 10.55 6.73
N ASN A 46 -6.84 11.84 6.99
CA ASN A 46 -6.81 12.88 5.97
C ASN A 46 -5.40 13.05 5.35
N SER A 47 -4.38 12.75 6.15
CA SER A 47 -2.97 12.62 5.75
C SER A 47 -2.34 11.47 6.53
N PHE A 48 -1.30 10.86 5.96
CA PHE A 48 -0.56 9.76 6.59
C PHE A 48 0.78 10.27 7.14
N THR A 49 1.06 9.97 8.40
CA THR A 49 2.40 10.14 8.99
C THR A 49 3.21 8.88 8.69
N THR A 50 3.88 8.86 7.55
CA THR A 50 4.50 7.64 7.00
C THR A 50 5.84 7.27 7.64
N GLY A 51 6.54 8.26 8.22
CA GLY A 51 7.96 8.13 8.54
C GLY A 51 8.83 7.93 7.29
N GLU A 52 10.10 7.64 7.49
CA GLU A 52 11.06 7.34 6.41
C GLU A 52 12.04 6.28 6.89
N VAL A 53 12.38 5.30 6.05
CA VAL A 53 13.38 4.27 6.38
C VAL A 53 14.20 3.88 5.16
N VAL A 54 15.51 3.78 5.33
CA VAL A 54 16.44 3.36 4.27
C VAL A 54 16.38 1.86 4.05
N ASP A 55 16.46 1.41 2.81
CA ASP A 55 16.39 -0.02 2.46
C ASP A 55 17.38 -0.88 3.25
N ALA A 56 18.62 -0.41 3.34
CA ALA A 56 19.72 -1.12 3.97
C ALA A 56 19.58 -1.26 5.50
N SER A 57 18.72 -0.49 6.16
CA SER A 57 18.49 -0.60 7.61
C SER A 57 17.34 -1.55 7.95
N VAL A 58 16.56 -2.01 6.96
CA VAL A 58 15.44 -2.92 7.19
C VAL A 58 15.91 -4.35 7.04
N THR A 59 15.76 -5.12 8.11
CA THR A 59 16.02 -6.56 8.09
C THR A 59 14.79 -7.27 7.54
N LEU A 60 14.96 -7.93 6.40
CA LEU A 60 13.91 -8.69 5.72
C LEU A 60 14.11 -10.18 5.95
N SER A 61 13.13 -10.80 6.60
CA SER A 61 13.10 -12.23 6.93
C SER A 61 12.06 -12.97 6.07
N GLY A 62 12.07 -14.31 6.10
CA GLY A 62 11.08 -15.13 5.39
C GLY A 62 11.37 -15.34 3.89
N GLY A 63 12.64 -15.29 3.50
CA GLY A 63 13.09 -15.52 2.12
C GLY A 63 13.36 -14.23 1.35
N ALA A 64 13.14 -14.25 0.04
CA ALA A 64 13.43 -13.14 -0.88
C ALA A 64 12.69 -11.85 -0.50
N ARG A 65 13.29 -11.08 0.42
CA ARG A 65 12.86 -9.74 0.81
C ARG A 65 11.40 -9.67 1.28
N TRP A 66 10.96 -10.66 2.05
CA TRP A 66 9.53 -10.87 2.35
C TRP A 66 8.97 -9.98 3.47
N LEU A 67 9.47 -10.13 4.69
CA LEU A 67 8.87 -9.51 5.88
C LEU A 67 9.89 -8.66 6.64
N PRO A 68 9.69 -7.32 6.71
CA PRO A 68 10.40 -6.47 7.65
C PRO A 68 10.16 -6.95 9.08
N ASN A 69 11.21 -7.04 9.90
CA ASN A 69 11.09 -7.48 11.30
C ASN A 69 11.64 -6.49 12.33
N ASN A 70 12.11 -5.32 11.87
CA ASN A 70 12.73 -4.29 12.70
C ASN A 70 12.21 -2.88 12.37
N LEU A 71 10.95 -2.77 11.92
CA LEU A 71 10.32 -1.47 11.72
C LEU A 71 10.06 -0.81 13.08
N GLU A 72 10.36 0.48 13.18
CA GLU A 72 10.17 1.25 14.41
C GLU A 72 9.59 2.65 14.12
N GLY A 73 9.19 3.36 15.18
CA GLY A 73 8.75 4.75 15.12
C GLY A 73 7.56 4.99 14.18
N ALA A 74 7.61 6.10 13.45
CA ALA A 74 6.55 6.50 12.52
C ALA A 74 6.33 5.47 11.40
N VAL A 75 7.39 4.79 10.95
CA VAL A 75 7.28 3.77 9.90
C VAL A 75 6.49 2.57 10.37
N ALA A 76 6.74 2.08 11.59
CA ALA A 76 5.96 0.99 12.19
C ALA A 76 4.51 1.40 12.52
N ALA A 77 4.32 2.67 12.90
CA ALA A 77 3.01 3.21 13.27
C ALA A 77 2.11 3.55 12.07
N ASP A 78 2.65 3.64 10.84
CA ASP A 78 1.93 3.96 9.62
C ASP A 78 1.02 2.80 9.16
N LEU A 79 0.05 2.41 9.98
CA LEU A 79 -0.96 1.40 9.68
C LEU A 79 -2.26 2.10 9.28
N THR A 80 -2.82 1.75 8.11
CA THR A 80 -4.11 2.31 7.72
C THR A 80 -5.24 1.69 8.52
N GLN A 81 -6.06 2.54 9.11
CA GLN A 81 -7.23 2.19 9.91
C GLN A 81 -8.39 3.14 9.60
N VAL A 82 -9.60 2.75 10.01
CA VAL A 82 -10.76 3.65 9.98
C VAL A 82 -10.55 4.75 11.02
N VAL A 83 -10.74 6.00 10.63
CA VAL A 83 -10.56 7.18 11.49
C VAL A 83 -11.85 8.00 11.49
N PRO A 84 -12.57 8.11 12.62
CA PRO A 84 -13.69 9.04 12.76
C PRO A 84 -13.24 10.47 12.43
N GLY A 85 -13.98 11.17 11.57
CA GLY A 85 -13.59 12.50 11.07
C GLY A 85 -12.50 12.50 9.99
N GLY A 86 -12.09 11.32 9.52
CA GLY A 86 -11.25 11.15 8.34
C GLY A 86 -12.02 11.35 7.02
N THR A 87 -11.37 11.00 5.91
CA THR A 87 -11.94 11.10 4.56
C THR A 87 -12.14 9.72 3.96
N ALA A 88 -13.31 9.47 3.37
CA ALA A 88 -13.55 8.28 2.55
C ALA A 88 -12.76 8.42 1.24
N ARG A 89 -11.74 7.58 1.05
CA ARG A 89 -10.79 7.70 -0.07
C ARG A 89 -10.04 6.40 -0.34
N ALA A 90 -9.49 6.29 -1.54
CA ALA A 90 -8.46 5.30 -1.85
C ALA A 90 -7.10 5.72 -1.27
N PHE A 91 -6.28 4.71 -0.97
CA PHE A 91 -4.91 4.89 -0.47
C PHE A 91 -3.96 3.83 -1.03
N ALA A 92 -2.65 4.11 -1.01
CA ALA A 92 -1.61 3.10 -1.20
C ALA A 92 -1.20 2.52 0.15
N LEU A 93 -0.90 1.22 0.20
CA LEU A 93 -0.43 0.56 1.43
C LEU A 93 0.96 1.08 1.83
N SER A 94 1.24 1.13 3.14
CA SER A 94 2.58 1.36 3.67
C SER A 94 3.37 0.06 3.76
N LEU A 95 4.65 0.18 4.08
CA LEU A 95 5.49 -0.95 4.46
C LEU A 95 4.98 -1.65 5.72
N ALA A 96 4.45 -0.90 6.70
CA ALA A 96 3.84 -1.48 7.89
C ALA A 96 2.50 -2.20 7.58
N ASP A 97 1.67 -1.68 6.69
CA ASP A 97 0.46 -2.36 6.23
C ASP A 97 0.80 -3.67 5.53
N VAL A 98 1.77 -3.66 4.62
CA VAL A 98 2.24 -4.88 3.95
C VAL A 98 2.74 -5.91 4.97
N THR A 99 3.51 -5.46 5.96
CA THR A 99 4.02 -6.32 7.05
C THR A 99 2.86 -6.96 7.82
N ARG A 100 1.90 -6.15 8.28
CA ARG A 100 0.71 -6.59 9.02
C ARG A 100 -0.18 -7.54 8.22
N LEU A 101 -0.25 -7.38 6.90
CA LEU A 101 -1.10 -8.18 6.02
C LEU A 101 -0.43 -9.47 5.55
N SER A 102 0.84 -9.72 5.90
CA SER A 102 1.61 -10.80 5.31
C SER A 102 1.84 -11.94 6.28
N GLY A 103 1.52 -13.15 5.84
CA GLY A 103 1.63 -14.38 6.63
C GLY A 103 0.43 -15.30 6.45
N PRO A 104 0.53 -16.56 6.90
CA PRO A 104 -0.54 -17.55 6.73
C PRO A 104 -1.90 -17.05 7.23
N GLY A 105 -2.93 -17.18 6.41
CA GLY A 105 -4.30 -16.74 6.74
C GLY A 105 -4.55 -15.23 6.68
N LEU A 106 -3.56 -14.43 6.25
CA LEU A 106 -3.69 -12.98 6.10
C LEU A 106 -3.87 -12.57 4.63
N GLY A 107 -3.96 -11.26 4.37
CA GLY A 107 -4.21 -10.72 3.02
C GLY A 107 -3.15 -11.10 1.98
N PHE A 108 -1.91 -11.33 2.41
CA PHE A 108 -0.81 -11.84 1.60
C PHE A 108 -0.20 -13.09 2.24
N PRO A 109 -0.75 -14.30 1.97
CA PRO A 109 -0.24 -15.53 2.58
C PRO A 109 1.20 -15.88 2.19
N ASN A 110 1.64 -15.46 1.01
CA ASN A 110 2.97 -15.72 0.45
C ASN A 110 3.30 -14.71 -0.66
N HIS A 111 4.52 -14.76 -1.19
CA HIS A 111 5.02 -13.90 -2.28
C HIS A 111 4.09 -13.83 -3.49
N ALA A 112 3.59 -14.98 -3.95
CA ALA A 112 2.75 -15.07 -5.14
C ALA A 112 1.42 -14.31 -5.00
N GLN A 113 0.92 -14.15 -3.76
CA GLN A 113 -0.30 -13.36 -3.52
C GLN A 113 -0.02 -11.89 -3.26
N ARG A 114 1.25 -11.51 -3.05
CA ARG A 114 1.67 -10.11 -2.93
C ARG A 114 2.08 -9.51 -4.28
N GLY A 115 2.66 -10.31 -5.16
CA GLY A 115 3.13 -9.90 -6.48
C GLY A 115 3.11 -11.04 -7.51
N SER A 116 2.98 -10.67 -8.78
CA SER A 116 3.15 -11.56 -9.93
C SER A 116 3.59 -10.73 -11.14
N VAL A 117 4.11 -11.37 -12.19
CA VAL A 117 4.44 -10.67 -13.45
C VAL A 117 3.22 -9.97 -14.06
N ALA A 118 2.05 -10.62 -14.03
CA ALA A 118 0.81 -10.04 -14.54
C ALA A 118 0.34 -8.83 -13.70
N LEU A 119 0.50 -8.89 -12.38
CA LEU A 119 0.23 -7.76 -11.47
C LEU A 119 1.28 -6.66 -11.60
N GLY A 120 2.51 -7.01 -11.99
CA GLY A 120 3.71 -6.18 -12.02
C GLY A 120 4.13 -5.66 -10.64
N TRP A 121 5.00 -4.66 -10.60
CA TRP A 121 5.43 -4.03 -9.35
C TRP A 121 4.46 -2.91 -8.94
N TRP A 122 4.43 -2.55 -7.65
CA TRP A 122 3.57 -1.49 -7.15
C TRP A 122 4.16 -0.69 -5.97
N TRP A 123 3.90 0.61 -5.96
CA TRP A 123 4.37 1.56 -4.95
C TRP A 123 3.70 1.37 -3.59
N LEU A 124 4.51 1.53 -2.54
CA LEU A 124 4.06 1.76 -1.18
C LEU A 124 4.12 3.26 -0.87
N ARG A 125 3.25 3.74 0.03
CA ARG A 125 3.30 5.15 0.47
C ARG A 125 4.53 5.47 1.34
N THR A 126 5.23 4.45 1.86
CA THR A 126 6.40 4.62 2.71
C THR A 126 7.61 5.13 1.88
N PRO A 127 8.14 6.32 2.18
CA PRO A 127 9.34 6.83 1.53
C PRO A 127 10.62 6.18 2.08
N ALA A 128 11.69 6.28 1.31
CA ALA A 128 13.07 6.08 1.76
C ALA A 128 13.85 7.40 1.58
N PRO A 129 15.01 7.59 2.25
CA PRO A 129 15.76 8.84 2.18
C PRO A 129 16.10 9.32 0.77
N GLY A 130 16.17 10.64 0.63
CA GLY A 130 16.46 11.32 -0.62
C GLY A 130 15.31 11.19 -1.63
N THR A 131 15.60 10.69 -2.82
CA THR A 131 14.64 10.61 -3.93
C THR A 131 14.00 9.23 -4.08
N HIS A 132 14.08 8.36 -3.06
CA HIS A 132 13.65 6.96 -3.16
C HIS A 132 12.37 6.66 -2.39
N ALA A 133 11.70 5.57 -2.74
CA ALA A 133 10.55 5.06 -2.02
C ALA A 133 10.47 3.53 -2.07
N TRP A 134 9.62 2.99 -1.20
CA TRP A 134 9.37 1.57 -1.12
C TRP A 134 8.34 1.11 -2.14
N CYS A 135 8.57 -0.07 -2.70
CA CYS A 135 7.66 -0.78 -3.56
C CYS A 135 7.66 -2.27 -3.25
N VAL A 136 6.64 -2.97 -3.76
CA VAL A 136 6.63 -4.43 -3.88
C VAL A 136 6.91 -4.80 -5.33
N GLY A 137 7.90 -5.67 -5.54
CA GLY A 137 8.28 -6.20 -6.85
C GLY A 137 7.27 -7.21 -7.40
N ALA A 138 7.43 -7.55 -8.68
CA ALA A 138 6.61 -8.59 -9.33
C ALA A 138 6.84 -9.99 -8.75
N ASP A 139 7.93 -10.19 -8.01
CA ASP A 139 8.26 -11.37 -7.22
C ASP A 139 7.63 -11.36 -5.82
N GLY A 140 6.91 -10.29 -5.44
CA GLY A 140 6.31 -10.13 -4.11
C GLY A 140 7.28 -9.65 -3.03
N GLY A 141 8.55 -9.39 -3.36
CA GLY A 141 9.55 -8.86 -2.44
C GLY A 141 9.44 -7.34 -2.25
N SER A 142 9.85 -6.83 -1.08
CA SER A 142 9.86 -5.39 -0.77
C SER A 142 11.23 -4.75 -1.06
N SER A 143 11.24 -3.55 -1.63
CA SER A 143 12.46 -2.80 -1.97
C SER A 143 12.26 -1.29 -1.81
N GLY A 144 13.14 -0.63 -1.06
CA GLY A 144 13.19 0.80 -0.77
C GLY A 144 14.15 1.62 -1.63
N GLY A 145 14.74 1.02 -2.68
CA GLY A 145 15.77 1.65 -3.51
C GLY A 145 15.27 2.31 -4.80
N TRP A 146 13.95 2.47 -5.00
CA TRP A 146 13.42 2.89 -6.30
C TRP A 146 13.17 4.39 -6.33
N THR A 147 13.56 5.05 -7.40
CA THR A 147 13.41 6.51 -7.51
C THR A 147 11.93 6.90 -7.59
N ARG A 148 11.52 7.92 -6.83
CA ARG A 148 10.12 8.37 -6.73
C ARG A 148 9.53 8.85 -8.06
N THR A 149 10.38 9.17 -9.03
CA THR A 149 10.01 9.54 -10.40
C THR A 149 9.85 8.34 -11.34
N PHE A 150 10.30 7.14 -10.93
CA PHE A 150 10.22 5.94 -11.76
C PHE A 150 8.76 5.60 -12.11
N SER A 151 8.51 5.36 -13.39
CA SER A 151 7.20 5.06 -13.93
C SER A 151 7.35 4.25 -15.20
N THR A 152 6.68 3.09 -15.28
CA THR A 152 6.74 2.21 -16.45
C THR A 152 5.42 1.48 -16.66
N ILE A 153 5.27 0.84 -17.82
CA ILE A 153 4.11 -0.01 -18.13
C ILE A 153 4.00 -1.23 -17.22
N ASN A 154 5.08 -1.60 -16.53
CA ASN A 154 5.16 -2.80 -15.69
C ASN A 154 4.82 -2.54 -14.21
N GLY A 155 4.41 -1.32 -13.84
CA GLY A 155 4.02 -1.01 -12.47
C GLY A 155 3.54 0.41 -12.24
N GLY A 156 3.20 0.70 -10.99
CA GLY A 156 2.67 1.99 -10.58
C GLY A 156 1.99 1.91 -9.22
N VAL A 157 0.78 2.45 -9.07
CA VAL A 157 0.09 2.48 -7.76
C VAL A 157 -0.95 1.37 -7.66
N ARG A 158 -1.10 0.72 -6.50
CA ARG A 158 -2.12 -0.31 -6.25
C ARG A 158 -3.15 0.23 -5.24
N PRO A 159 -4.34 0.67 -5.70
CA PRO A 159 -5.36 1.22 -4.82
C PRO A 159 -5.85 0.20 -3.78
N ALA A 160 -6.08 0.69 -2.56
CA ALA A 160 -6.77 -0.01 -1.50
C ALA A 160 -7.91 0.85 -0.91
N LEU A 161 -8.92 0.19 -0.37
CA LEU A 161 -10.09 0.77 0.28
C LEU A 161 -10.42 -0.01 1.56
N ILE A 162 -10.90 0.67 2.59
CA ILE A 162 -11.62 0.01 3.68
C ILE A 162 -13.11 0.24 3.42
N ILE A 163 -13.91 -0.82 3.39
CA ILE A 163 -15.35 -0.74 3.15
C ILE A 163 -16.14 -1.34 4.31
N ASN A 164 -17.39 -0.92 4.46
CA ASN A 164 -18.38 -1.57 5.30
C ASN A 164 -19.69 -1.70 4.50
N GLN A 165 -20.13 -2.93 4.26
CA GLN A 165 -21.32 -3.21 3.45
C GLN A 165 -22.64 -3.08 4.25
N ALA A 166 -22.56 -2.97 5.57
CA ALA A 166 -23.73 -2.82 6.43
C ALA A 166 -24.15 -1.35 6.64
N ASN A 167 -23.49 -0.42 5.94
CA ASN A 167 -23.89 0.98 5.88
C ASN A 167 -25.08 1.18 4.95
#